data_AF-A0A5J9VFX9-F1
#
_entry.id   AF-A0A5J9VFX9-F1
#
_cell.length_a   1.000
_cell.length_b   1.000
_cell.length_c   1.000
_cell.angle_alpha   90.00
_cell.angle_beta   90.00
_cell.angle_gamma   90.00
#
_symmetry.space_group_name_H-M   'P 1'
#
loop_
_entity.id
_entity.type
_entity.pdbx_description
1 polymer ?
#
loop_
_entity_poly.entity_id
_entity_poly.type
_entity_poly.pdbx_seq_one_letter_code
_entity_poly.pdbx_strand_id
1 'polypeptide(L)'
;MLQALLYSLEHKIPLVAFSQDHCYSMFDDPLVDSLHYVYHEPKAKIVPSIDQLLETAEIQKVLFLETPEAISSALRPHWAKAIEGRAHVVQAQPDMLELVPPATSKGNGVKILLNHLGISPDEVMAIGDGENDIEMLQLASLGVALANGSEKTKAVANVIGATNDDDGVAQAIYDYAF
;
A
#
# COMPACT_ATOMS: atom_id res chain seq x y z
N MET A 1 14.29 -6.59 -0.61
CA MET A 1 14.51 -5.13 -0.79
C MET A 1 15.68 -4.81 -1.72
N LEU A 2 16.93 -5.25 -1.46
CA LEU A 2 18.09 -4.94 -2.32
C LEU A 2 17.86 -5.21 -3.83
N GLN A 3 17.29 -6.36 -4.19
CA GLN A 3 16.99 -6.69 -5.60
C GLN A 3 16.06 -5.67 -6.27
N ALA A 4 15.09 -5.11 -5.53
CA ALA A 4 14.16 -4.13 -6.06
C ALA A 4 14.84 -2.77 -6.30
N LEU A 5 15.73 -2.37 -5.39
CA LEU A 5 16.54 -1.16 -5.56
C LEU A 5 17.46 -1.25 -6.78
N LEU A 6 18.13 -2.40 -6.97
CA LEU A 6 18.99 -2.64 -8.13
C LEU A 6 18.18 -2.62 -9.43
N TYR A 7 17.04 -3.31 -9.47
CA TYR A 7 16.14 -3.33 -10.61
C TYR A 7 15.64 -1.93 -10.97
N SER A 8 15.23 -1.13 -9.97
CA SER A 8 14.81 0.26 -10.16
C SER A 8 15.90 1.10 -10.83
N LEU A 9 17.15 1.00 -10.39
CA LEU A 9 18.27 1.72 -11.00
C LEU A 9 18.58 1.23 -12.43
N GLU A 10 18.62 -0.08 -12.64
CA GLU A 10 18.92 -0.69 -13.95
C GLU A 10 17.90 -0.28 -15.01
N HIS A 11 16.61 -0.29 -14.63
CA HIS A 11 15.50 0.02 -15.53
C HIS A 11 15.08 1.49 -15.50
N LYS A 12 15.72 2.32 -14.66
CA LYS A 12 15.39 3.74 -14.45
C LYS A 12 13.92 3.97 -14.07
N ILE A 13 13.37 3.11 -13.24
CA ILE A 13 11.99 3.21 -12.74
C ILE A 13 12.02 3.87 -11.38
N PRO A 14 11.31 5.00 -11.17
CA PRO A 14 11.26 5.66 -9.86
C PRO A 14 10.76 4.72 -8.76
N LEU A 15 11.47 4.73 -7.63
CA LEU A 15 11.16 3.91 -6.47
C LEU A 15 11.31 4.71 -5.19
N VAL A 16 10.37 4.54 -4.27
CA VAL A 16 10.40 5.12 -2.93
C VAL A 16 10.55 4.02 -1.88
N ALA A 17 11.60 4.12 -1.07
CA ALA A 17 11.86 3.23 0.06
C ALA A 17 11.36 3.89 1.34
N PHE A 18 10.50 3.19 2.06
CA PHE A 18 9.92 3.65 3.32
C PHE A 18 10.71 3.06 4.50
N SER A 19 11.01 3.90 5.48
CA SER A 19 11.67 3.53 6.73
C SER A 19 11.15 4.42 7.84
N GLN A 20 10.30 3.86 8.72
CA GLN A 20 9.64 4.60 9.79
C GLN A 20 8.93 5.85 9.23
N ASP A 21 9.19 7.02 9.81
CA ASP A 21 8.60 8.30 9.40
C ASP A 21 9.36 8.98 8.24
N HIS A 22 10.15 8.22 7.49
CA HIS A 22 11.00 8.74 6.42
C HIS A 22 10.81 7.97 5.11
N CYS A 23 10.78 8.73 4.02
CA CYS A 23 10.86 8.23 2.67
C CYS A 23 12.22 8.57 2.06
N TYR A 24 12.75 7.66 1.25
CA TYR A 24 14.00 7.83 0.52
C TYR A 24 13.81 7.44 -0.93
N SER A 25 14.50 8.12 -1.84
CA SER A 25 14.54 7.73 -3.25
C SER A 25 15.92 8.00 -3.85
N MET A 26 16.24 7.29 -4.92
CA MET A 26 17.42 7.58 -5.75
C MET A 26 17.06 8.44 -6.97
N PHE A 27 15.79 8.84 -7.08
CA PHE A 27 15.23 9.56 -8.22
C PHE A 27 14.66 10.89 -7.76
N ASP A 28 15.17 11.97 -8.34
CA ASP A 28 14.50 13.27 -8.34
C ASP A 28 13.48 13.27 -9.49
N ASP A 29 12.27 12.79 -9.22
CA ASP A 29 11.24 12.52 -10.22
C ASP A 29 9.87 13.08 -9.77
N PRO A 30 9.08 13.70 -10.66
CA PRO A 30 7.76 14.21 -10.33
C PRO A 30 6.80 13.17 -9.73
N LEU A 31 6.91 11.89 -10.12
CA LEU A 31 6.11 10.81 -9.55
C LEU A 31 6.48 10.57 -8.08
N VAL A 32 7.76 10.64 -7.74
CA VAL A 32 8.22 10.54 -6.34
C VAL A 32 7.70 11.72 -5.52
N ASP A 33 7.79 12.94 -6.07
CA ASP A 33 7.29 14.15 -5.43
C ASP A 33 5.76 14.14 -5.28
N SER A 34 5.03 13.45 -6.17
CA SER A 34 3.56 13.35 -6.11
C SER A 34 3.06 12.69 -4.82
N LEU A 35 3.81 11.75 -4.24
CA LEU A 35 3.47 11.15 -2.95
C LEU A 35 3.37 12.20 -1.85
N HIS A 36 4.23 13.23 -1.88
CA HIS A 36 4.20 14.29 -0.89
C HIS A 36 3.04 15.27 -1.13
N TYR A 37 2.83 15.69 -2.39
CA TYR A 37 1.85 16.74 -2.68
C TYR A 37 0.40 16.23 -2.76
N VAL A 38 0.20 14.98 -3.19
CA VAL A 38 -1.12 14.37 -3.39
C VAL A 38 -1.51 13.49 -2.20
N TYR A 39 -0.59 12.67 -1.72
CA TYR A 39 -0.87 11.67 -0.68
C TYR A 39 -0.36 12.09 0.71
N HIS A 40 0.25 13.27 0.81
CA HIS A 40 0.76 13.84 2.07
C HIS A 40 1.80 12.97 2.79
N GLU A 41 2.50 12.12 2.04
CA GLU A 41 3.62 11.33 2.56
C GLU A 41 4.82 12.25 2.90
N PRO A 42 5.73 11.83 3.80
CA PRO A 42 6.98 12.54 4.03
C PRO A 42 7.75 12.74 2.72
N LYS A 43 8.25 13.96 2.46
CA LYS A 43 9.04 14.23 1.26
C LYS A 43 10.25 13.29 1.20
N ALA A 44 10.40 12.58 0.08
CA ALA A 44 11.48 11.62 -0.10
C ALA A 44 12.84 12.34 -0.07
N LYS A 45 13.74 11.87 0.78
CA LYS A 45 15.14 12.31 0.80
C LYS A 45 15.88 11.63 -0.35
N ILE A 46 16.49 12.43 -1.22
CA ILE A 46 17.27 11.89 -2.34
C ILE A 46 18.62 11.38 -1.81
N VAL A 47 18.90 10.11 -2.08
CA VAL A 47 20.14 9.44 -1.73
C VAL A 47 20.88 9.01 -3.01
N PRO A 48 22.21 9.20 -3.09
CA PRO A 48 22.96 9.01 -4.33
C PRO A 48 23.29 7.53 -4.63
N SER A 49 23.17 6.62 -3.66
CA SER A 49 23.48 5.20 -3.85
C SER A 49 22.67 4.29 -2.93
N ILE A 50 22.59 3.01 -3.32
CA ILE A 50 21.99 1.95 -2.52
C ILE A 50 22.76 1.75 -1.21
N ASP A 51 24.10 1.77 -1.25
CA ASP A 51 24.92 1.56 -0.07
C ASP A 51 24.63 2.63 1.00
N GLN A 52 24.56 3.90 0.58
CA GLN A 52 24.21 4.98 1.51
C GLN A 52 22.79 4.83 2.05
N LEU A 53 21.83 4.39 1.22
CA LEU A 53 20.47 4.13 1.68
C LEU A 53 20.45 3.04 2.77
N LEU A 54 21.14 1.93 2.53
CA LEU A 54 21.18 0.79 3.46
C LEU A 54 21.98 1.08 4.74
N GLU A 55 22.96 1.98 4.69
CA GLU A 55 23.66 2.48 5.87
C GLU A 55 22.80 3.46 6.68
N THR A 56 21.92 4.21 6.02
CA THR A 56 21.12 5.27 6.65
C THR A 56 19.81 4.75 7.24
N ALA A 57 19.20 3.74 6.63
CA ALA A 57 17.82 3.38 6.92
C ALA A 57 17.54 1.88 6.82
N GLU A 58 16.76 1.36 7.77
CA GLU A 58 16.17 0.02 7.68
C GLU A 58 14.88 0.08 6.86
N ILE A 59 14.91 -0.49 5.65
CA ILE A 59 13.80 -0.39 4.70
C ILE A 59 12.68 -1.37 5.08
N GLN A 60 11.49 -0.83 5.33
CA GLN A 60 10.29 -1.60 5.66
C GLN A 60 9.51 -2.01 4.42
N LYS A 61 9.39 -1.13 3.43
CA LYS A 61 8.76 -1.43 2.14
C LYS A 61 9.38 -0.60 1.02
N VAL A 62 9.17 -1.04 -0.20
CA VAL A 62 9.49 -0.25 -1.40
C VAL A 62 8.27 -0.12 -2.29
N LEU A 63 8.15 1.01 -2.96
CA LEU A 63 7.06 1.36 -3.85
C LEU A 63 7.64 1.75 -5.22
N PHE A 64 7.30 1.01 -6.26
CA PHE A 64 7.55 1.42 -7.65
C PHE A 64 6.43 2.33 -8.14
N LEU A 65 6.82 3.36 -8.88
CA LEU A 65 5.90 4.33 -9.50
C LEU A 65 6.06 4.23 -11.02
N GLU A 66 4.97 3.90 -11.71
CA GLU A 66 4.90 3.83 -13.17
C GLU A 66 3.44 3.96 -13.61
N THR A 67 3.21 4.24 -14.89
CA THR A 67 1.91 4.11 -15.54
C THR A 67 1.20 2.79 -15.20
N PRO A 68 -0.15 2.81 -15.11
CA PRO A 68 -0.91 1.60 -14.83
C PRO A 68 -0.62 0.46 -15.81
N GLU A 69 -0.42 0.77 -17.08
CA GLU A 69 -0.12 -0.21 -18.12
C GLU A 69 1.23 -0.92 -17.89
N ALA A 70 2.29 -0.16 -17.57
CA ALA A 70 3.59 -0.76 -17.28
C ALA A 70 3.55 -1.63 -16.02
N ILE A 71 2.80 -1.19 -15.00
CA ILE A 71 2.61 -1.98 -13.77
C ILE A 71 1.87 -3.28 -14.07
N SER A 72 0.74 -3.24 -14.78
CA SER A 72 -0.06 -4.44 -15.04
C SER A 72 0.61 -5.40 -16.02
N SER A 73 1.29 -4.89 -17.05
CA SER A 73 1.86 -5.72 -18.12
C SER A 73 3.27 -6.25 -17.80
N ALA A 74 4.07 -5.51 -17.01
CA ALA A 74 5.48 -5.82 -16.80
C ALA A 74 5.87 -5.96 -15.33
N LEU A 75 5.73 -4.90 -14.51
CA LEU A 75 6.29 -4.92 -13.15
C LEU A 75 5.58 -5.94 -12.26
N ARG A 76 4.25 -5.96 -12.24
CA ARG A 76 3.50 -6.87 -11.37
C ARG A 76 3.75 -8.35 -11.70
N PRO A 77 3.67 -8.80 -12.97
CA PRO A 77 4.01 -10.18 -13.32
C PRO A 77 5.48 -10.53 -13.01
N HIS A 78 6.41 -9.61 -13.27
CA HIS A 78 7.82 -9.81 -12.96
C HIS A 78 8.03 -10.03 -11.47
N TRP A 79 7.55 -9.11 -10.63
CA TRP A 79 7.76 -9.16 -9.19
C TRP A 79 7.00 -10.30 -8.53
N ALA A 80 5.78 -10.61 -8.98
CA ALA A 80 5.01 -11.74 -8.47
C ALA A 80 5.80 -13.06 -8.61
N LYS A 81 6.50 -13.23 -9.73
CA LYS A 81 7.37 -14.40 -9.97
C LYS A 81 8.70 -14.28 -9.22
N ALA A 82 9.31 -13.09 -9.20
CA ALA A 82 10.66 -12.91 -8.66
C ALA A 82 10.72 -13.08 -7.15
N ILE A 83 9.67 -12.73 -6.39
CA ILE A 83 9.71 -12.67 -4.92
C ILE A 83 8.90 -13.76 -4.22
N GLU A 84 8.47 -14.79 -4.94
CA GLU A 84 7.69 -15.89 -4.39
C GLU A 84 8.32 -16.43 -3.09
N GLY A 85 7.54 -16.38 -1.99
CA GLY A 85 7.96 -16.81 -0.65
C GLY A 85 8.88 -15.85 0.12
N ARG A 86 9.29 -14.71 -0.47
CA ARG A 86 10.25 -13.75 0.12
C ARG A 86 9.67 -12.36 0.41
N ALA A 87 8.59 -11.99 -0.26
CA ALA A 87 7.85 -10.75 -0.07
C ALA A 87 6.44 -10.88 -0.68
N HIS A 88 5.58 -9.89 -0.47
CA HIS A 88 4.29 -9.78 -1.16
C HIS A 88 4.29 -8.61 -2.13
N VAL A 89 3.65 -8.82 -3.28
CA VAL A 89 3.30 -7.76 -4.22
C VAL A 89 1.90 -7.28 -3.87
N VAL A 90 1.76 -6.01 -3.55
CA VAL A 90 0.48 -5.38 -3.21
C VAL A 90 0.34 -4.09 -4.00
N GLN A 91 -0.89 -3.63 -4.19
CA GLN A 91 -1.17 -2.48 -5.03
C GLN A 91 -2.22 -1.58 -4.37
N ALA A 92 -1.82 -0.38 -3.97
CA ALA A 92 -2.74 0.63 -3.45
C ALA A 92 -3.49 1.34 -4.59
N GLN A 93 -2.74 1.80 -5.59
CA GLN A 93 -3.26 2.53 -6.75
C GLN A 93 -2.82 1.89 -8.07
N PRO A 94 -3.52 2.12 -9.19
CA PRO A 94 -3.17 1.54 -10.49
C PRO A 94 -1.73 1.80 -10.93
N ASP A 95 -1.16 2.95 -10.54
CA ASP A 95 0.19 3.44 -10.85
C ASP A 95 1.23 3.20 -9.73
N MET A 96 0.89 2.38 -8.72
CA MET A 96 1.71 2.13 -7.53
C MET A 96 1.85 0.65 -7.20
N LEU A 97 3.07 0.10 -7.32
CA LEU A 97 3.35 -1.30 -6.97
C LEU A 97 4.21 -1.40 -5.70
N GLU A 98 3.65 -1.94 -4.63
CA GLU A 98 4.33 -2.11 -3.35
C GLU A 98 4.94 -3.51 -3.23
N LEU A 99 6.19 -3.56 -2.76
CA LEU A 99 6.80 -4.79 -2.24
C LEU A 99 6.95 -4.66 -0.73
N VAL A 100 6.26 -5.55 -0.01
CA VAL A 100 6.27 -5.60 1.45
C VAL A 100 6.83 -6.92 1.96
N PRO A 101 7.39 -6.98 3.17
CA PRO A 101 7.88 -8.22 3.75
C PRO A 101 6.78 -9.29 3.86
N PRO A 102 7.15 -10.59 3.94
CA PRO A 102 6.19 -11.66 4.18
C PRO A 102 5.33 -11.38 5.42
N ALA A 103 4.05 -11.78 5.37
CA ALA A 103 3.10 -11.60 6.47
C ALA A 103 2.83 -10.13 6.89
N THR A 104 3.25 -9.15 6.09
CA THR A 104 2.92 -7.73 6.28
C THR A 104 1.66 -7.39 5.49
N SER A 105 0.57 -7.06 6.20
CA SER A 105 -0.68 -6.60 5.62
C SER A 105 -1.44 -5.71 6.61
N LYS A 106 -2.37 -4.88 6.11
CA LYS A 106 -3.27 -4.09 6.98
C LYS A 106 -4.11 -5.00 7.87
N GLY A 107 -4.63 -6.11 7.32
CA GLY A 107 -5.40 -7.10 8.07
C GLY A 107 -4.61 -7.73 9.23
N ASN A 108 -3.36 -8.13 9.01
CA ASN A 108 -2.52 -8.66 10.09
C ASN A 108 -2.21 -7.58 11.16
N GLY A 109 -1.96 -6.34 10.73
CA GLY A 109 -1.78 -5.20 11.64
C GLY A 109 -3.00 -4.96 12.54
N VAL A 110 -4.20 -4.91 11.95
CA VAL A 110 -5.47 -4.81 12.68
C VAL A 110 -5.62 -5.98 13.64
N LYS A 111 -5.40 -7.22 13.19
CA LYS A 111 -5.49 -8.42 14.04
C LYS A 111 -4.60 -8.34 15.28
N ILE A 112 -3.36 -7.87 15.13
CA ILE A 112 -2.43 -7.67 16.26
C ILE A 112 -2.98 -6.62 17.24
N LEU A 113 -3.51 -5.51 16.73
CA LEU A 113 -4.10 -4.45 17.54
C LEU A 113 -5.33 -4.95 18.32
N LEU A 114 -6.24 -5.68 17.66
CA LEU A 114 -7.44 -6.25 18.29
C LEU A 114 -7.08 -7.20 19.43
N ASN A 115 -6.09 -8.08 19.23
CA ASN A 115 -5.60 -8.96 20.28
C ASN A 115 -5.04 -8.20 21.48
N HIS A 116 -4.33 -7.08 21.23
CA HIS A 116 -3.79 -6.23 22.30
C HIS A 116 -4.90 -5.54 23.10
N LEU A 117 -5.96 -5.09 22.42
CA LEU A 117 -7.11 -4.42 23.04
C LEU A 117 -8.14 -5.38 23.65
N GLY A 118 -8.06 -6.68 23.34
CA GLY A 118 -9.06 -7.66 23.76
C GLY A 118 -10.40 -7.50 23.04
N ILE A 119 -10.39 -6.95 21.82
CA ILE A 119 -11.58 -6.68 20.99
C ILE A 119 -11.75 -7.82 19.98
N SER A 120 -12.98 -8.29 19.78
CA SER A 120 -13.28 -9.27 18.73
C SER A 120 -13.33 -8.59 17.36
N PRO A 121 -12.88 -9.24 16.26
CA PRO A 121 -13.18 -8.77 14.91
C PRO A 121 -14.67 -8.57 14.63
N ASP A 122 -15.55 -9.23 15.41
CA ASP A 122 -17.00 -9.04 15.34
C ASP A 122 -17.47 -7.62 15.71
N GLU A 123 -16.64 -6.88 16.45
CA GLU A 123 -16.90 -5.51 16.92
C GLU A 123 -16.22 -4.46 16.01
N VAL A 124 -15.74 -4.87 14.84
CA VAL A 124 -14.92 -4.03 13.96
C VAL A 124 -15.66 -3.76 12.66
N MET A 125 -15.76 -2.47 12.33
CA MET A 125 -16.00 -2.01 10.97
C MET A 125 -14.68 -1.60 10.34
N ALA A 126 -14.43 -2.04 9.11
CA ALA A 126 -13.30 -1.61 8.31
C ALA A 126 -13.78 -0.93 7.01
N ILE A 127 -13.08 0.12 6.59
CA ILE A 127 -13.39 0.87 5.36
C ILE A 127 -12.11 0.95 4.52
N GLY A 128 -12.22 0.71 3.21
CA GLY A 128 -11.06 0.74 2.31
C GLY A 128 -11.43 0.79 0.83
N ASP A 129 -10.43 0.88 -0.03
CA ASP A 129 -10.59 1.07 -1.47
C ASP A 129 -9.51 0.37 -2.31
N GLY A 130 -8.32 0.13 -1.74
CA GLY A 130 -7.18 -0.48 -2.40
C GLY A 130 -7.09 -2.00 -2.21
N GLU A 131 -6.23 -2.66 -3.00
CA GLU A 131 -5.97 -4.11 -2.85
C GLU A 131 -5.35 -4.41 -1.47
N ASN A 132 -4.59 -3.47 -0.92
CA ASN A 132 -3.97 -3.58 0.40
C ASN A 132 -4.98 -3.51 1.56
N ASP A 133 -6.25 -3.20 1.31
CA ASP A 133 -7.33 -3.18 2.30
C ASP A 133 -8.09 -4.51 2.41
N ILE A 134 -8.00 -5.38 1.40
CA ILE A 134 -8.80 -6.60 1.27
C ILE A 134 -8.77 -7.46 2.54
N GLU A 135 -7.58 -7.72 3.08
CA GLU A 135 -7.44 -8.57 4.27
C GLU A 135 -8.10 -7.96 5.51
N MET A 136 -8.06 -6.64 5.64
CA MET A 136 -8.71 -5.93 6.74
C MET A 136 -10.24 -5.95 6.58
N LEU A 137 -10.74 -5.76 5.35
CA LEU A 137 -12.19 -5.83 5.07
C LEU A 137 -12.76 -7.23 5.34
N GLN A 138 -12.01 -8.28 5.02
CA GLN A 138 -12.42 -9.67 5.30
C GLN A 138 -12.32 -10.06 6.78
N LEU A 139 -11.46 -9.40 7.54
CA LEU A 139 -11.28 -9.66 8.96
C LEU A 139 -12.44 -9.08 9.78
N ALA A 140 -12.88 -7.87 9.45
CA ALA A 140 -13.95 -7.14 10.14
C ALA A 140 -15.32 -7.82 9.95
N SER A 141 -16.21 -7.72 10.93
CA SER A 141 -17.61 -8.14 10.75
C SER A 141 -18.34 -7.30 9.70
N LEU A 142 -17.91 -6.05 9.53
CA LEU A 142 -18.41 -5.16 8.50
C LEU A 142 -17.26 -4.52 7.72
N GLY A 143 -16.95 -5.08 6.56
CA GLY A 143 -16.08 -4.47 5.55
C GLY A 143 -16.87 -3.60 4.57
N VAL A 144 -16.49 -2.33 4.45
CA VAL A 144 -17.05 -1.36 3.50
C VAL A 144 -16.00 -1.01 2.44
N ALA A 145 -16.33 -1.19 1.16
CA ALA A 145 -15.53 -0.69 0.07
C ALA A 145 -16.09 0.66 -0.44
N LEU A 146 -15.24 1.65 -0.67
CA LEU A 146 -15.67 2.90 -1.33
C LEU A 146 -15.94 2.66 -2.83
N ALA A 147 -16.88 3.40 -3.41
CA ALA A 147 -17.29 3.20 -4.81
C ALA A 147 -16.14 3.41 -5.82
N ASN A 148 -15.20 4.31 -5.52
CA ASN A 148 -14.00 4.58 -6.30
C ASN A 148 -12.90 3.52 -6.10
N GLY A 149 -13.10 2.55 -5.20
CA GLY A 149 -12.16 1.47 -4.93
C GLY A 149 -12.10 0.42 -6.04
N SER A 150 -11.09 -0.43 -5.96
CA SER A 150 -10.83 -1.47 -6.95
C SER A 150 -11.95 -2.52 -6.98
N GLU A 151 -12.18 -3.14 -8.14
CA GLU A 151 -13.15 -4.25 -8.25
C GLU A 151 -12.83 -5.42 -7.33
N LYS A 152 -11.52 -5.69 -7.08
CA LYS A 152 -11.10 -6.74 -6.14
C LYS A 152 -11.51 -6.40 -4.71
N THR A 153 -11.41 -5.14 -4.31
CA THR A 153 -11.79 -4.66 -2.97
C THR A 153 -13.30 -4.68 -2.80
N LYS A 154 -14.05 -4.21 -3.79
CA LYS A 154 -15.53 -4.26 -3.79
C LYS A 154 -16.07 -5.69 -3.72
N ALA A 155 -15.41 -6.64 -4.37
CA ALA A 155 -15.83 -8.04 -4.39
C ALA A 155 -15.75 -8.77 -3.03
N VAL A 156 -14.96 -8.25 -2.08
CA VAL A 156 -14.81 -8.85 -0.73
C VAL A 156 -15.57 -8.10 0.36
N ALA A 157 -16.11 -6.92 0.06
CA ALA A 157 -16.81 -6.08 1.02
C ALA A 157 -18.26 -6.53 1.22
N ASN A 158 -18.80 -6.27 2.41
CA ASN A 158 -20.21 -6.48 2.72
C ASN A 158 -21.09 -5.38 2.12
N VAL A 159 -20.56 -4.16 2.05
CA VAL A 159 -21.24 -2.96 1.56
C VAL A 159 -20.32 -2.21 0.61
N ILE A 160 -20.88 -1.68 -0.47
CA ILE A 160 -20.23 -0.70 -1.32
C ILE A 160 -20.83 0.66 -0.95
N GLY A 161 -20.01 1.54 -0.36
CA GLY A 161 -20.39 2.90 0.02
C GLY A 161 -20.27 3.90 -1.13
N ALA A 162 -20.42 5.18 -0.81
CA ALA A 162 -20.17 6.27 -1.76
C ALA A 162 -18.66 6.41 -2.07
N THR A 163 -18.30 7.33 -2.97
CA THR A 163 -16.90 7.64 -3.26
C THR A 163 -16.26 8.42 -2.10
N ASN A 164 -14.93 8.48 -2.06
CA ASN A 164 -14.22 9.39 -1.16
C ASN A 164 -14.59 10.87 -1.41
N ASP A 165 -14.89 11.26 -2.64
CA ASP A 165 -15.26 12.64 -3.01
C ASP A 165 -16.70 12.99 -2.55
N ASP A 166 -17.51 11.98 -2.29
CA ASP A 166 -18.89 12.10 -1.78
C ASP A 166 -18.98 11.79 -0.27
N ASP A 167 -17.91 11.95 0.50
CA ASP A 167 -17.86 11.68 1.94
C ASP A 167 -18.21 10.23 2.33
N GLY A 168 -17.90 9.24 1.49
CA GLY A 168 -18.29 7.84 1.69
C GLY A 168 -17.85 7.23 3.02
N VAL A 169 -16.72 7.66 3.58
CA VAL A 169 -16.27 7.25 4.93
C VAL A 169 -17.22 7.79 6.01
N ALA A 170 -17.60 9.06 5.94
CA ALA A 170 -18.47 9.67 6.92
C ALA A 170 -19.87 9.03 6.88
N GLN A 171 -20.39 8.78 5.68
CA GLN A 171 -21.66 8.09 5.50
C GLN A 171 -21.64 6.68 6.11
N ALA A 172 -20.58 5.90 5.83
CA ALA A 172 -20.45 4.55 6.41
C ALA A 172 -20.42 4.57 7.95
N ILE A 173 -19.72 5.53 8.56
CA ILE A 173 -19.75 5.72 10.02
C ILE A 173 -21.16 6.05 10.49
N TYR A 174 -21.82 7.02 9.85
CA TYR A 174 -23.16 7.44 10.21
C TYR A 174 -24.26 6.42 9.92
N ASP A 175 -24.02 5.39 9.13
CA ASP A 175 -25.02 4.37 8.83
C ASP A 175 -24.83 3.09 9.65
N TYR A 176 -23.61 2.83 10.13
CA TYR A 176 -23.25 1.52 10.68
C TYR A 176 -22.54 1.51 12.04
N ALA A 177 -21.96 2.63 12.50
CA ALA A 177 -21.23 2.67 13.76
C ALA A 177 -22.08 3.32 14.87
N PHE A 178 -22.86 2.51 15.60
CA PHE A 178 -23.69 2.95 16.73
C PHE A 178 -23.74 1.95 17.89
#